data_AF-A0A2V8UFF7-F1
#
_entry.id   AF-A0A2V8UFF7-F1
#
_cell.length_a   1.000
_cell.length_b   1.000
_cell.length_c   1.000
_cell.angle_alpha   90.00
_cell.angle_beta   90.00
_cell.angle_gamma   90.00
#
_symmetry.space_group_name_H-M   'P 1'
#
loop_
_entity.id
_entity.type
_entity.pdbx_description
1 polymer ?
#
loop_
_entity_poly.entity_id
_entity_poly.type
_entity_poly.pdbx_seq_one_letter_code
_entity_poly.pdbx_strand_id
1 'polypeptide(L)'
;MDTYEMSGWSNAIVDLDNDGWKDLVVARSNVQDNIAKFAPRQYEEPVSVFRNLGSRRFQNVTRTAGPALQKPSAHRGLAVGDLDNDGRMDFVVTALNGPVKVFHNTTRNANHWILLKLTGTKSNRMAIGAKIRVTTADGLVQYNHVTTSTGYACSSDSRVHFGLGASDTVKEIEIIWPSSVRQVLRDVPADRVVSVTEPAR
;
A
#
# COMPACT_ATOMS: atom_id res chain seq x y z
N MET A 1 -22.52 -14.61 -5.12
CA MET A 1 -21.13 -14.60 -5.61
C MET A 1 -21.11 -13.43 -6.54
N ASP A 2 -20.66 -12.29 -6.02
CA ASP A 2 -21.08 -11.01 -6.59
C ASP A 2 -19.96 -10.52 -7.50
N THR A 3 -20.19 -10.62 -8.80
CA THR A 3 -19.34 -10.01 -9.82
C THR A 3 -19.65 -8.52 -9.85
N TYR A 4 -18.64 -7.68 -9.65
CA TYR A 4 -18.80 -6.23 -9.75
C TYR A 4 -18.39 -5.75 -11.13
N GLU A 5 -19.30 -5.05 -11.79
CA GLU A 5 -19.06 -4.40 -13.06
C GLU A 5 -18.32 -3.07 -12.84
N MET A 6 -16.99 -3.11 -12.86
CA MET A 6 -16.13 -1.96 -12.57
C MET A 6 -15.02 -1.83 -13.61
N SER A 7 -14.66 -0.59 -13.97
CA SER A 7 -13.41 -0.29 -14.68
C SER A 7 -12.29 -0.02 -13.68
N GLY A 8 -11.04 -0.27 -14.06
CA GLY A 8 -9.88 -0.03 -13.20
C GLY A 8 -8.62 0.21 -14.03
N TRP A 9 -7.85 1.23 -13.65
CA TRP A 9 -6.60 1.61 -14.32
C TRP A 9 -5.37 1.30 -13.48
N SER A 10 -5.45 1.55 -12.18
CA SER A 10 -4.38 1.26 -11.24
C SER A 10 -4.92 0.60 -9.98
N ASN A 11 -4.14 -0.34 -9.46
CA ASN A 11 -4.39 -1.01 -8.19
C ASN A 11 -3.19 -0.79 -7.25
N ALA A 12 -3.49 -0.58 -5.98
CA ALA A 12 -2.50 -0.61 -4.90
C ALA A 12 -2.90 -1.68 -3.88
N ILE A 13 -1.93 -2.48 -3.47
CA ILE A 13 -2.09 -3.52 -2.45
C ILE A 13 -1.33 -3.02 -1.23
N VAL A 14 -2.07 -2.54 -0.22
CA VAL A 14 -1.54 -1.78 0.92
C VAL A 14 -2.41 -2.04 2.14
N ASP A 15 -1.82 -2.16 3.31
CA ASP A 15 -2.55 -2.31 4.58
C ASP A 15 -2.93 -0.92 5.10
N LEU A 16 -4.24 -0.60 5.15
CA LEU A 16 -4.72 0.75 5.50
C LEU A 16 -5.11 0.89 6.98
N ASP A 17 -5.31 -0.23 7.68
CA ASP A 17 -5.71 -0.23 9.09
C ASP A 17 -4.70 -0.95 9.99
N ASN A 18 -3.55 -1.34 9.45
CA ASN A 18 -2.44 -1.96 10.13
C ASN A 18 -2.78 -3.30 10.79
N ASP A 19 -3.80 -4.00 10.32
CA ASP A 19 -4.22 -5.30 10.87
C ASP A 19 -3.36 -6.49 10.39
N GLY A 20 -2.37 -6.23 9.53
CA GLY A 20 -1.45 -7.23 8.98
C GLY A 20 -1.95 -7.84 7.66
N TRP A 21 -3.13 -7.47 7.17
CA TRP A 21 -3.67 -7.88 5.88
C TRP A 21 -3.63 -6.73 4.89
N LYS A 22 -3.04 -6.96 3.72
CA LYS A 22 -3.04 -5.95 2.67
C LYS A 22 -4.44 -5.80 2.06
N ASP A 23 -4.96 -4.57 2.07
CA ASP A 23 -6.18 -4.13 1.40
C ASP A 23 -5.94 -3.85 -0.09
N LEU A 24 -7.01 -3.48 -0.79
CA LEU A 24 -6.99 -3.11 -2.20
C LEU A 24 -7.60 -1.71 -2.42
N VAL A 25 -6.82 -0.81 -3.01
CA VAL A 25 -7.29 0.47 -3.53
C VAL A 25 -7.27 0.43 -5.06
N VAL A 26 -8.33 0.90 -5.71
CA VAL A 26 -8.46 0.90 -7.17
C VAL A 26 -8.80 2.29 -7.68
N ALA A 27 -7.92 2.86 -8.50
CA ALA A 27 -8.22 4.05 -9.29
C ALA A 27 -9.05 3.65 -10.51
N ARG A 28 -10.22 4.28 -10.65
CA ARG A 28 -11.25 3.86 -11.59
C ARG A 28 -11.71 4.98 -12.51
N SER A 29 -12.05 4.59 -13.73
CA SER A 29 -12.68 5.41 -14.76
C SER A 29 -12.89 4.51 -15.97
N ASN A 30 -13.94 4.76 -16.74
CA ASN A 30 -14.16 4.02 -17.98
C ASN A 30 -13.09 4.36 -19.04
N VAL A 31 -12.90 3.47 -20.01
CA VAL A 31 -12.00 3.70 -21.15
C VAL A 31 -12.64 4.67 -22.15
N GLN A 32 -13.96 4.57 -22.34
CA GLN A 32 -14.71 5.42 -23.26
C GLN A 32 -15.29 6.63 -22.52
N ASP A 33 -14.91 7.84 -22.94
CA ASP A 33 -15.41 9.10 -22.39
C ASP A 33 -16.90 9.35 -22.66
N ASN A 34 -17.45 8.68 -23.68
CA ASN A 34 -18.83 8.76 -24.09
C ASN A 34 -19.65 7.49 -23.74
N ILE A 35 -19.16 6.64 -22.83
CA ILE A 35 -19.79 5.35 -22.47
C ILE A 35 -21.28 5.48 -22.11
N ALA A 36 -21.68 6.60 -21.52
CA ALA A 36 -23.07 6.88 -21.14
C ALA A 36 -24.05 6.87 -22.33
N LYS A 37 -23.56 6.99 -23.57
CA LYS A 37 -24.37 6.87 -24.79
C LYS A 37 -24.69 5.41 -25.16
N PHE A 38 -23.93 4.46 -24.64
CA PHE A 38 -23.98 3.04 -25.05
C PHE A 38 -24.34 2.09 -23.91
N ALA A 39 -24.15 2.51 -22.65
CA ALA A 39 -24.44 1.71 -21.46
C ALA A 39 -24.81 2.62 -20.27
N PRO A 40 -25.54 2.11 -19.25
CA PRO A 40 -25.84 2.84 -18.02
C PRO A 40 -24.60 2.95 -17.10
N ARG A 41 -23.49 3.44 -17.64
CA ARG A 41 -22.21 3.63 -16.96
C ARG A 41 -21.71 5.05 -17.19
N GLN A 42 -20.83 5.50 -16.30
CA GLN A 42 -20.23 6.83 -16.37
C GLN A 42 -18.75 6.73 -16.69
N TYR A 43 -18.22 7.74 -17.37
CA TYR A 43 -16.78 7.82 -17.66
C TYR A 43 -15.95 8.05 -16.40
N GLU A 44 -16.40 9.01 -15.59
CA GLU A 44 -15.78 9.32 -14.31
C GLU A 44 -16.35 8.38 -13.24
N GLU A 45 -15.46 7.74 -12.48
CA GLU A 45 -15.85 6.78 -11.45
C GLU A 45 -15.16 7.14 -10.13
N PRO A 46 -15.75 6.82 -8.96
CA PRO A 46 -15.08 6.97 -7.69
C PRO A 46 -13.98 5.92 -7.51
N VAL A 47 -12.90 6.29 -6.81
CA VAL A 47 -11.90 5.33 -6.31
C VAL A 47 -12.59 4.29 -5.43
N SER A 48 -12.17 3.03 -5.51
CA SER A 48 -12.70 1.96 -4.66
C SER A 48 -11.68 1.48 -3.65
N VAL A 49 -12.16 1.17 -2.45
CA VAL A 49 -11.37 0.61 -1.36
C VAL A 49 -12.04 -0.67 -0.88
N PHE A 50 -11.27 -1.74 -0.83
CA PHE A 50 -11.69 -3.05 -0.37
C PHE A 50 -10.81 -3.49 0.78
N ARG A 51 -11.40 -3.57 1.98
CA ARG A 51 -10.73 -4.04 3.18
C ARG A 51 -10.60 -5.56 3.16
N ASN A 52 -9.41 -6.08 3.36
CA ASN A 52 -9.15 -7.50 3.47
C ASN A 52 -9.60 -8.00 4.85
N LEU A 53 -10.46 -9.02 4.89
CA LEU A 53 -10.95 -9.60 6.13
C LEU A 53 -10.23 -10.91 6.48
N GLY A 54 -9.13 -11.21 5.79
CA GLY A 54 -8.50 -12.52 5.81
C GLY A 54 -9.34 -13.57 5.07
N SER A 55 -8.88 -14.81 5.07
CA SER A 55 -9.60 -15.97 4.49
C SER A 55 -10.14 -15.73 3.07
N ARG A 56 -9.38 -14.97 2.26
CA ARG A 56 -9.71 -14.62 0.86
C ARG A 56 -11.01 -13.83 0.70
N ARG A 57 -11.44 -13.12 1.74
CA ARG A 57 -12.63 -12.26 1.72
C ARG A 57 -12.23 -10.79 1.74
N PHE A 58 -12.92 -10.01 0.93
CA PHE A 58 -12.79 -8.56 0.90
C PHE A 58 -14.15 -7.91 1.15
N GLN A 59 -14.16 -6.83 1.92
CA GLN A 59 -15.32 -5.97 2.12
C GLN A 59 -15.15 -4.69 1.33
N ASN A 60 -16.12 -4.34 0.48
CA ASN A 60 -16.14 -3.02 -0.14
C ASN A 60 -16.46 -1.96 0.92
N VAL A 61 -15.45 -1.18 1.30
CA VAL A 61 -15.56 -0.11 2.30
C VAL A 61 -15.54 1.28 1.66
N THR A 62 -15.59 1.37 0.32
CA THR A 62 -15.54 2.63 -0.44
C THR A 62 -16.47 3.70 0.15
N ARG A 63 -17.73 3.33 0.42
CA ARG A 63 -18.74 4.27 0.94
C ARG A 63 -18.47 4.75 2.37
N THR A 64 -17.80 3.94 3.18
CA THR A 64 -17.52 4.23 4.59
C THR A 64 -16.10 4.78 4.83
N ALA A 65 -15.20 4.65 3.85
CA ALA A 65 -13.81 5.10 3.94
C ALA A 65 -13.64 6.62 3.76
N GLY A 66 -14.72 7.35 3.44
CA GLY A 66 -14.75 8.81 3.47
C GLY A 66 -15.45 9.44 2.25
N PRO A 67 -16.02 10.65 2.40
CA PRO A 67 -16.79 11.29 1.33
C PRO A 67 -15.93 11.70 0.13
N ALA A 68 -14.64 11.96 0.32
CA ALA A 68 -13.74 12.32 -0.77
C ALA A 68 -13.58 11.20 -1.81
N LEU A 69 -13.64 9.93 -1.37
CA LEU A 69 -13.57 8.75 -2.24
C LEU A 69 -14.78 8.62 -3.16
N GLN A 70 -15.92 9.21 -2.77
CA GLN A 70 -17.14 9.18 -3.58
C GLN A 70 -17.12 10.18 -4.74
N LYS A 71 -16.17 11.11 -4.78
CA LYS A 71 -16.09 12.14 -5.83
C LYS A 71 -15.53 11.50 -7.11
N PRO A 72 -16.35 11.27 -8.14
CA PRO A 72 -15.88 10.63 -9.36
C PRO A 72 -14.84 11.50 -10.07
N SER A 73 -13.95 10.86 -10.83
CA SER A 73 -13.12 11.54 -11.83
C SER A 73 -12.57 10.53 -12.83
N ALA A 74 -11.89 11.01 -13.86
CA ALA A 74 -11.15 10.20 -14.82
C ALA A 74 -9.81 9.68 -14.23
N HIS A 75 -9.86 8.91 -13.14
CA HIS A 75 -8.66 8.48 -12.42
C HIS A 75 -7.75 7.58 -13.27
N ARG A 76 -6.42 7.73 -13.12
CA ARG A 76 -5.42 6.94 -13.85
C ARG A 76 -4.36 6.37 -12.93
N GLY A 77 -3.41 7.19 -12.48
CA GLY A 77 -2.31 6.77 -11.62
C GLY A 77 -2.74 6.66 -10.16
N LEU A 78 -2.10 5.75 -9.43
CA LEU A 78 -2.30 5.52 -8.00
C LEU A 78 -0.93 5.15 -7.38
N ALA A 79 -0.44 6.00 -6.49
CA ALA A 79 0.76 5.79 -5.70
C ALA A 79 0.42 5.77 -4.22
N VAL A 80 1.15 4.97 -3.43
CA VAL A 80 0.98 4.86 -1.98
C VAL A 80 2.25 5.33 -1.25
N GLY A 81 2.09 5.82 -0.02
CA GLY A 81 3.17 6.26 0.84
C GLY A 81 2.65 6.73 2.19
N ASP A 82 3.47 6.72 3.23
CA ASP A 82 3.15 7.34 4.51
C ASP A 82 3.67 8.79 4.48
N LEU A 83 2.82 9.74 4.12
CA LEU A 83 3.24 11.08 3.73
C LEU A 83 3.67 11.95 4.93
N ASP A 84 3.10 11.69 6.10
CA ASP A 84 3.38 12.43 7.33
C ASP A 84 4.15 11.62 8.38
N ASN A 85 4.52 10.37 8.07
CA ASN A 85 5.29 9.46 8.92
C ASN A 85 4.55 9.03 10.18
N ASP A 86 3.23 8.90 10.10
CA ASP A 86 2.38 8.49 11.21
C ASP A 86 2.06 6.98 11.23
N GLY A 87 2.52 6.24 10.22
CA GLY A 87 2.32 4.81 10.06
C GLY A 87 1.02 4.39 9.40
N ARG A 88 0.17 5.33 9.02
CA ARG A 88 -1.03 5.07 8.25
C ARG A 88 -0.71 5.35 6.80
N MET A 89 -0.84 4.32 5.97
CA MET A 89 -0.54 4.47 4.55
C MET A 89 -1.56 5.37 3.87
N ASP A 90 -1.07 6.41 3.19
CA ASP A 90 -1.82 7.33 2.35
C ASP A 90 -1.74 6.92 0.88
N PHE A 91 -2.51 7.61 0.04
CA PHE A 91 -2.40 7.45 -1.40
C PHE A 91 -2.71 8.73 -2.19
N VAL A 92 -2.09 8.81 -3.36
CA VAL A 92 -2.24 9.92 -4.31
C VAL A 92 -2.79 9.35 -5.62
N VAL A 93 -3.80 10.03 -6.18
CA VAL A 93 -4.47 9.61 -7.40
C VAL A 93 -4.46 10.73 -8.43
N THR A 94 -4.00 10.43 -9.64
CA THR A 94 -4.07 11.37 -10.76
C THR A 94 -5.40 11.21 -11.51
N ALA A 95 -5.84 12.27 -12.18
CA ALA A 95 -7.01 12.26 -13.03
C ALA A 95 -6.69 12.94 -14.37
N LEU A 96 -7.21 12.41 -15.48
CA LEU A 96 -7.08 13.07 -16.78
C LEU A 96 -7.80 14.41 -16.75
N ASN A 97 -7.13 15.47 -17.21
CA ASN A 97 -7.66 16.84 -17.30
C ASN A 97 -8.25 17.37 -15.98
N GLY A 98 -7.82 16.82 -14.84
CA GLY A 98 -8.32 17.17 -13.52
C GLY A 98 -7.19 17.31 -12.51
N PRO A 99 -7.49 17.85 -11.31
CA PRO A 99 -6.50 17.97 -10.25
C PRO A 99 -6.09 16.60 -9.73
N VAL A 100 -4.83 16.50 -9.29
CA VAL A 100 -4.36 15.39 -8.46
C VAL A 100 -5.13 15.42 -7.13
N LYS A 101 -5.51 14.24 -6.63
CA LYS A 101 -6.15 14.07 -5.32
C LYS A 101 -5.20 13.35 -4.38
N VAL A 102 -5.02 13.90 -3.18
CA VAL A 102 -4.29 13.27 -2.07
C VAL A 102 -5.31 12.79 -1.05
N PHE A 103 -5.20 11.53 -0.64
CA PHE A 103 -6.06 10.92 0.36
C PHE A 103 -5.22 10.61 1.60
N HIS A 104 -5.44 11.39 2.65
CA HIS A 104 -4.81 11.21 3.94
C HIS A 104 -5.61 10.20 4.78
N ASN A 105 -4.93 9.17 5.25
CA ASN A 105 -5.54 8.08 6.01
C ASN A 105 -5.65 8.47 7.49
N THR A 106 -6.90 8.60 7.94
CA THR A 106 -7.23 9.01 9.32
C THR A 106 -7.83 7.88 10.14
N THR A 107 -7.61 6.62 9.73
CA THR A 107 -8.10 5.43 10.42
C THR A 107 -7.67 5.44 11.88
N ARG A 108 -8.64 5.27 12.79
CA ARG A 108 -8.40 5.23 14.24
C ARG A 108 -8.52 3.80 14.73
N ASN A 109 -7.43 3.24 15.20
CA ASN A 109 -7.35 1.95 15.87
C ASN A 109 -6.15 1.94 16.83
N ALA A 110 -5.91 0.79 17.47
CA ALA A 110 -4.77 0.56 18.35
C ALA A 110 -3.72 -0.36 17.70
N ASN A 111 -3.75 -0.49 16.36
CA ASN A 111 -2.83 -1.36 15.66
C ASN A 111 -1.47 -0.67 15.49
N HIS A 112 -0.42 -1.47 15.57
CA HIS A 112 0.96 -1.04 15.45
C HIS A 112 1.49 -1.21 14.03
N TRP A 113 2.60 -0.57 13.71
CA TRP A 113 3.19 -0.61 12.37
C TRP A 113 4.72 -0.56 12.40
N ILE A 114 5.35 -0.87 11.28
CA ILE A 114 6.76 -0.58 11.04
C ILE A 114 7.00 -0.27 9.56
N LEU A 115 7.83 0.74 9.28
CA LEU A 115 8.33 1.06 7.94
C LEU A 115 9.81 0.79 7.84
N LEU A 116 10.24 0.12 6.76
CA LEU A 116 11.65 -0.13 6.50
C LEU A 116 12.17 0.75 5.38
N LYS A 117 13.13 1.61 5.69
CA LYS A 117 13.90 2.40 4.72
C LYS A 117 15.24 1.72 4.45
N LEU A 118 15.33 0.99 3.36
CA LEU A 118 16.53 0.24 3.01
C LEU A 118 17.46 1.06 2.11
N THR A 119 18.77 0.94 2.30
CA THR A 119 19.79 1.56 1.44
C THR A 119 20.84 0.54 1.06
N GLY A 120 20.91 0.20 -0.24
CA GLY A 120 21.91 -0.73 -0.77
C GLY A 120 23.30 -0.10 -0.86
N THR A 121 24.34 -0.84 -0.49
CA THR A 121 25.75 -0.44 -0.60
C THR A 121 26.44 -1.17 -1.75
N LYS A 122 26.17 -2.47 -1.88
CA LYS A 122 26.56 -3.35 -3.00
C LYS A 122 25.43 -3.53 -4.00
N SER A 123 24.20 -3.65 -3.50
CA SER A 123 22.97 -3.64 -4.28
C SER A 123 22.65 -2.22 -4.77
N ASN A 124 21.64 -2.08 -5.63
CA ASN A 124 21.17 -0.75 -6.05
C ASN A 124 20.80 0.11 -4.81
N ARG A 125 21.05 1.42 -4.88
CA ARG A 125 20.92 2.34 -3.72
C ARG A 125 19.51 2.36 -3.11
N MET A 126 18.48 2.17 -3.94
CA MET A 126 17.09 2.08 -3.52
C MET A 126 16.70 0.71 -2.96
N ALA A 127 17.61 -0.26 -2.94
CA ALA A 127 17.39 -1.63 -2.49
C ALA A 127 16.27 -2.38 -3.25
N ILE A 128 15.86 -1.93 -4.44
CA ILE A 128 14.80 -2.55 -5.25
C ILE A 128 15.10 -4.04 -5.42
N GLY A 129 14.11 -4.87 -5.11
CA GLY A 129 14.21 -6.33 -5.12
C GLY A 129 14.67 -6.97 -3.80
N ALA A 130 15.06 -6.19 -2.78
CA ALA A 130 15.33 -6.74 -1.45
C ALA A 130 14.06 -7.39 -0.88
N LYS A 131 14.17 -8.65 -0.46
CA LYS A 131 13.06 -9.42 0.11
C LYS A 131 13.11 -9.30 1.62
N ILE A 132 11.94 -9.09 2.22
CA ILE A 132 11.81 -8.84 3.65
C ILE A 132 10.81 -9.85 4.22
N ARG A 133 11.21 -10.48 5.31
CA ARG A 133 10.35 -11.31 6.16
C ARG A 133 10.30 -10.69 7.56
N VAL A 134 9.10 -10.36 8.02
CA VAL A 134 8.83 -9.84 9.37
C VAL A 134 8.15 -10.93 10.18
N THR A 135 8.63 -11.17 11.40
CA THR A 135 7.99 -12.03 12.39
C THR A 135 7.78 -11.22 13.67
N THR A 136 6.52 -11.05 14.07
CA THR A 136 6.12 -10.37 15.31
C THR A 136 6.31 -11.27 16.54
N ALA A 137 6.19 -10.69 17.73
CA ALA A 137 6.31 -11.43 19.00
C ALA A 137 5.20 -12.48 19.18
N ASP A 138 3.99 -12.20 18.71
CA ASP A 138 2.84 -13.10 18.72
C ASP A 138 2.84 -14.16 17.60
N GLY A 139 3.85 -14.13 16.72
CA GLY A 139 4.09 -15.15 15.70
C GLY A 139 3.45 -14.87 14.33
N LEU A 140 2.81 -13.72 14.12
CA LEU A 140 2.42 -13.28 12.78
C LEU A 140 3.67 -13.14 11.88
N VAL A 141 3.63 -13.78 10.71
CA VAL A 141 4.69 -13.74 9.71
C VAL A 141 4.18 -13.06 8.46
N GLN A 142 4.90 -12.03 8.02
CA GLN A 142 4.59 -11.29 6.80
C GLN A 142 5.79 -11.23 5.87
N TYR A 143 5.48 -11.11 4.58
CA TYR A 143 6.46 -10.99 3.51
C TYR A 143 6.17 -9.76 2.65
N ASN A 144 7.23 -9.08 2.27
CA ASN A 144 7.18 -8.01 1.30
C ASN A 144 8.55 -7.86 0.60
N HIS A 145 8.64 -6.95 -0.37
CA HIS A 145 9.90 -6.61 -1.00
C HIS A 145 9.93 -5.14 -1.38
N VAL A 146 11.13 -4.59 -1.53
CA VAL A 146 11.30 -3.21 -1.96
C VAL A 146 10.96 -3.09 -3.45
N THR A 147 9.96 -2.29 -3.76
CA THR A 147 9.56 -1.90 -5.10
C THR A 147 8.95 -0.51 -5.03
N THR A 148 9.01 0.24 -6.11
CA THR A 148 8.21 1.47 -6.26
C THR A 148 7.14 1.33 -7.34
N SER A 149 7.11 0.18 -8.03
CA SER A 149 6.19 -0.09 -9.13
C SER A 149 4.78 -0.28 -8.58
N THR A 150 3.91 0.71 -8.80
CA THR A 150 2.48 0.63 -8.50
C THR A 150 1.76 1.55 -9.48
N GLY A 151 0.66 1.06 -10.06
CA GLY A 151 -0.22 1.86 -10.91
C GLY A 151 0.35 2.32 -12.26
N TYR A 152 -0.48 3.03 -13.01
CA TYR A 152 -0.22 3.57 -14.33
C TYR A 152 0.54 4.90 -14.24
N ALA A 153 1.75 4.92 -14.84
CA ALA A 153 2.60 6.11 -14.94
C ALA A 153 2.90 6.80 -13.59
N CYS A 154 3.05 6.01 -12.52
CA CYS A 154 3.35 6.50 -11.17
C CYS A 154 4.33 5.58 -10.44
N SER A 155 4.84 6.07 -9.32
CA SER A 155 5.81 5.38 -8.46
C SER A 155 5.43 5.64 -7.00
N SER A 156 5.36 4.58 -6.20
CA SER A 156 5.09 4.65 -4.76
C SER A 156 6.35 4.99 -3.96
N ASP A 157 6.16 5.31 -2.69
CA ASP A 157 7.22 5.34 -1.68
C ASP A 157 8.00 4.01 -1.68
N SER A 158 9.32 4.07 -1.56
CA SER A 158 10.19 2.89 -1.52
C SER A 158 10.27 2.24 -0.14
N ARG A 159 9.78 2.92 0.91
CA ARG A 159 9.72 2.34 2.26
C ARG A 159 8.71 1.21 2.30
N VAL A 160 9.09 0.11 2.95
CA VAL A 160 8.28 -1.09 2.99
C VAL A 160 7.49 -1.14 4.29
N HIS A 161 6.16 -1.08 4.16
CA HIS A 161 5.20 -1.10 5.26
C HIS A 161 4.83 -2.52 5.70
N PHE A 162 4.65 -2.67 7.01
CA PHE A 162 4.00 -3.81 7.65
C PHE A 162 3.10 -3.31 8.78
N GLY A 163 1.79 -3.59 8.70
CA GLY A 163 0.90 -3.49 9.85
C GLY A 163 1.13 -4.66 10.78
N LEU A 164 1.16 -4.44 12.08
CA LEU A 164 1.57 -5.43 13.08
C LEU A 164 0.41 -5.87 13.98
N GLY A 165 -0.81 -5.40 13.72
CA GLY A 165 -1.96 -5.64 14.58
C GLY A 165 -1.67 -5.18 16.01
N ALA A 166 -1.97 -6.01 17.00
CA ALA A 166 -1.74 -5.69 18.42
C ALA A 166 -0.27 -5.85 18.87
N SER A 167 0.65 -6.28 18.00
CA SER A 167 2.05 -6.52 18.38
C SER A 167 2.87 -5.25 18.36
N ASP A 168 3.29 -4.78 19.54
CA ASP A 168 4.15 -3.60 19.72
C ASP A 168 5.64 -3.83 19.43
N THR A 169 6.03 -5.07 19.12
CA THR A 169 7.41 -5.48 18.91
C THR A 169 7.53 -6.47 17.76
N VAL A 170 8.52 -6.25 16.89
CA VAL A 170 8.93 -7.19 15.86
C VAL A 170 10.09 -8.04 16.37
N LYS A 171 9.82 -9.32 16.59
CA LYS A 171 10.81 -10.30 17.06
C LYS A 171 11.98 -10.46 16.09
N GLU A 172 11.69 -10.50 14.79
CA GLU A 172 12.72 -10.68 13.76
C GLU A 172 12.34 -9.98 12.45
N ILE A 173 13.30 -9.25 11.90
CA ILE A 173 13.25 -8.70 10.54
C ILE A 173 14.41 -9.32 9.77
N GLU A 174 14.10 -10.19 8.83
CA GLU A 174 15.07 -10.77 7.91
C GLU A 174 15.02 -10.04 6.57
N ILE A 175 16.18 -9.58 6.11
CA ILE A 175 16.35 -8.90 4.83
C ILE A 175 17.32 -9.74 3.98
N ILE A 176 16.86 -10.15 2.81
CA ILE A 176 17.69 -10.75 1.77
C ILE A 176 17.88 -9.69 0.68
N TRP A 177 19.08 -9.12 0.64
CA TRP A 177 19.46 -8.09 -0.32
C TRP A 177 19.60 -8.68 -1.73
N PRO A 178 19.45 -7.88 -2.81
CA PRO A 178 19.69 -8.32 -4.19
C PRO A 178 21.10 -8.92 -4.40
N SER A 179 22.08 -8.47 -3.62
CA SER A 179 23.44 -9.02 -3.57
C SER A 179 23.56 -10.42 -2.96
N SER A 180 22.43 -10.99 -2.52
CA SER A 180 22.30 -12.23 -1.72
C SER A 180 22.82 -12.14 -0.29
N VAL A 181 23.25 -10.96 0.18
CA VAL A 181 23.57 -10.76 1.59
C VAL A 181 22.30 -10.94 2.42
N ARG A 182 22.41 -11.68 3.52
CA ARG A 182 21.35 -11.84 4.52
C ARG A 182 21.68 -10.98 5.73
N GLN A 183 20.73 -10.16 6.16
CA GLN A 183 20.83 -9.31 7.34
C GLN A 183 19.61 -9.53 8.23
N VAL A 184 19.82 -9.60 9.54
CA VAL A 184 18.75 -9.85 10.51
C VAL A 184 18.80 -8.79 11.60
N LEU A 185 17.64 -8.23 11.92
CA LEU A 185 17.41 -7.40 13.10
C LEU A 185 16.48 -8.17 14.04
N ARG A 186 16.66 -8.00 15.35
CA ARG A 186 15.86 -8.65 16.39
C ARG A 186 15.30 -7.63 17.36
N ASP A 187 14.17 -7.96 17.98
CA ASP A 187 13.56 -7.23 19.08
C ASP A 187 13.42 -5.72 18.78
N VAL A 188 12.90 -5.43 17.58
CA VAL A 188 12.73 -4.06 17.08
C VAL A 188 11.37 -3.56 17.54
N PRO A 189 11.28 -2.48 18.35
CA PRO A 189 9.99 -1.96 18.76
C PRO A 189 9.24 -1.38 17.55
N ALA A 190 7.91 -1.43 17.60
CA ALA A 190 7.02 -0.91 16.57
C ALA A 190 6.96 0.63 16.55
N ASP A 191 6.04 1.13 15.74
CA ASP A 191 5.62 2.52 15.58
C ASP A 191 6.75 3.45 15.17
N ARG A 192 7.54 3.00 14.19
CA ARG A 192 8.71 3.72 13.71
C ARG A 192 9.12 3.37 12.29
N VAL A 193 9.87 4.30 11.72
CA VAL A 193 10.68 4.05 10.53
C VAL A 193 12.04 3.53 10.95
N VAL A 194 12.42 2.34 10.47
CA VAL A 194 13.74 1.75 10.68
C VAL A 194 14.55 1.92 9.41
N SER A 195 15.67 2.65 9.53
CA SER A 195 16.64 2.78 8.44
C SER A 195 17.67 1.66 8.53
N VAL A 196 17.86 0.93 7.44
CA VAL A 196 18.81 -0.20 7.38
C VAL A 196 19.70 -0.04 6.16
N THR A 197 21.01 0.00 6.39
CA THR A 197 22.01 0.02 5.32
C THR A 197 22.55 -1.39 5.11
N GLU A 198 22.64 -1.80 3.85
CA GLU A 198 23.26 -3.08 3.46
C GLU A 198 24.70 -3.13 3.99
N PRO A 199 25.10 -4.19 4.71
CA PRO A 199 26.44 -4.29 5.26
C PRO A 199 27.49 -4.20 4.16
N ALA A 200 28.50 -3.36 4.37
CA ALA A 200 29.72 -3.43 3.58
C ALA A 200 30.39 -4.78 3.83
N ARG A 201 30.98 -5.37 2.78
CA ARG A 201 31.93 -6.47 2.97
C ARG A 201 33.27 -5.92 3.45
#